data_AF-A0A947SB50-F1
#
_entry.id   AF-A0A947SB50-F1
#
_cell.length_a   1.000
_cell.length_b   1.000
_cell.length_c   1.000
_cell.angle_alpha   90.00
_cell.angle_beta   90.00
_cell.angle_gamma   90.00
#
_symmetry.space_group_name_H-M   'P 1'
#
loop_
_entity.id
_entity.type
_entity.pdbx_description
1 polymer ?
#
loop_
_entity_poly.entity_id
_entity_poly.type
_entity_poly.pdbx_seq_one_letter_code
_entity_poly.pdbx_strand_id
1 'polypeptide(L)'
;RLPVVLTCANRAISAPINIWNDHQDAMTIRDAGWIMLFAENHQEAVDQHIMAYKIAEQLNLPVVVNVDGFTLTHTYEPVFVPSEKQIKKYLPDYKPKAGQFLDPAHPITMGAFATPAYYMEIRQDLHNDLVDSQDVINQEYIKYHKTITDIRCPKTEAKPLSAEADRGLASVFGHRMSNNGLIEYYGPKNPKIILIAMGSVVGTIKDVVDKTQIATNKKRMATNKIGLLKIKCYRPFPKEAILDIIKKAKYIAVLDKAISLGHIGPLASDIKSIAQGKIKSKIQSFIIGLGGRDVTEEMIKKIIAEIEKRDDEVKFIG
;
A
#
# COMPACT_ATOMS: atom_id res chain seq x y z
N ARG A 1 -23.26 -5.16 6.43
CA ARG A 1 -21.79 -4.95 6.36
C ARG A 1 -21.23 -5.13 7.78
N LEU A 2 -19.99 -5.56 7.95
CA LEU A 2 -19.41 -5.90 9.26
C LEU A 2 -18.00 -5.30 9.40
N PRO A 3 -17.62 -4.78 10.59
CA PRO A 3 -16.32 -4.20 10.83
C PRO A 3 -15.29 -5.30 11.15
N VAL A 4 -14.94 -6.09 10.14
CA VAL A 4 -14.00 -7.21 10.29
C VAL A 4 -12.61 -6.76 9.86
N VAL A 5 -11.60 -7.10 10.67
CA VAL A 5 -10.19 -6.97 10.30
C VAL A 5 -9.61 -8.35 10.05
N LEU A 6 -9.01 -8.55 8.87
CA LEU A 6 -8.30 -9.76 8.50
C LEU A 6 -6.81 -9.44 8.34
N THR A 7 -5.95 -10.22 8.97
CA THR A 7 -4.51 -10.22 8.64
C THR A 7 -4.26 -11.25 7.55
N CYS A 8 -3.77 -10.82 6.40
CA CYS A 8 -3.39 -11.71 5.30
C CYS A 8 -1.86 -11.81 5.23
N ALA A 9 -1.32 -12.95 5.67
CA ALA A 9 0.08 -13.29 5.49
C ALA A 9 0.30 -13.77 4.05
N ASN A 10 0.67 -12.83 3.16
CA ASN A 10 0.60 -13.04 1.72
C ASN A 10 1.50 -14.18 1.23
N ARG A 11 0.91 -15.05 0.41
CA ARG A 11 1.51 -16.29 -0.09
C ARG A 11 1.08 -16.58 -1.53
N ALA A 12 1.97 -17.25 -2.25
CA ALA A 12 1.72 -17.79 -3.59
C ALA A 12 0.49 -18.73 -3.66
N ILE A 13 -0.30 -18.57 -4.72
CA ILE A 13 -1.43 -19.44 -5.06
C ILE A 13 -0.96 -20.62 -5.92
N SER A 14 -1.42 -21.83 -5.57
CA SER A 14 -1.16 -23.07 -6.31
C SER A 14 -1.75 -23.02 -7.74
N ALA A 15 -1.20 -23.70 -8.75
CA ALA A 15 -0.18 -24.76 -8.75
C ALA A 15 1.12 -24.33 -9.48
N PRO A 16 2.32 -24.81 -9.04
CA PRO A 16 2.58 -25.78 -7.98
C PRO A 16 2.33 -25.22 -6.57
N ILE A 17 2.27 -26.10 -5.56
CA ILE A 17 2.23 -25.62 -4.17
C ILE A 17 3.48 -24.81 -3.87
N ASN A 18 3.28 -23.61 -3.33
CA ASN A 18 4.36 -22.76 -2.89
C ASN A 18 3.97 -22.12 -1.56
N ILE A 19 4.82 -22.24 -0.54
CA ILE A 19 4.58 -21.68 0.80
C ILE A 19 5.03 -20.23 0.94
N TRP A 20 5.88 -19.80 0.03
CA TRP A 20 6.58 -18.53 0.08
C TRP A 20 5.72 -17.36 -0.43
N ASN A 21 6.25 -16.16 -0.21
CA ASN A 21 5.50 -14.93 -0.43
C ASN A 21 5.48 -14.46 -1.88
N ASP A 22 4.26 -14.15 -2.31
CA ASP A 22 3.94 -13.15 -3.31
C ASP A 22 2.52 -12.64 -2.97
N HIS A 23 1.92 -11.79 -3.80
CA HIS A 23 0.63 -11.15 -3.56
C HIS A 23 -0.54 -11.83 -4.29
N GLN A 24 -0.35 -13.02 -4.87
CA GLN A 24 -1.38 -13.68 -5.68
C GLN A 24 -2.68 -13.92 -4.89
N ASP A 25 -2.58 -14.25 -3.61
CA ASP A 25 -3.72 -14.47 -2.72
C ASP A 25 -4.55 -13.20 -2.50
N ALA A 26 -3.92 -12.10 -2.13
CA ALA A 26 -4.57 -10.81 -1.98
C ALA A 26 -5.21 -10.34 -3.29
N MET A 27 -4.50 -10.50 -4.41
CA MET A 27 -5.01 -10.07 -5.72
C MET A 27 -6.21 -10.88 -6.17
N THR A 28 -6.36 -12.13 -5.70
CA THR A 28 -7.54 -12.98 -5.99
C THR A 28 -8.82 -12.45 -5.35
N ILE A 29 -8.74 -11.75 -4.22
CA ILE A 29 -9.89 -11.22 -3.48
C ILE A 29 -10.08 -9.69 -3.65
N ARG A 30 -9.30 -9.04 -4.51
CA ARG A 30 -9.30 -7.56 -4.62
C ARG A 30 -10.66 -6.94 -4.99
N ASP A 31 -11.53 -7.73 -5.62
CA ASP A 31 -12.87 -7.29 -6.06
C ASP A 31 -13.99 -7.71 -5.09
N ALA A 32 -13.63 -8.31 -3.94
CA ALA A 32 -14.57 -8.77 -2.92
C ALA A 32 -15.16 -7.64 -2.05
N GLY A 33 -14.71 -6.39 -2.22
CA GLY A 33 -15.22 -5.23 -1.47
C GLY A 33 -14.52 -4.99 -0.12
N TRP A 34 -13.25 -5.38 -0.01
CA TRP A 34 -12.42 -5.13 1.16
C TRP A 34 -11.58 -3.87 0.99
N ILE A 35 -11.37 -3.13 2.09
CA ILE A 35 -10.28 -2.16 2.16
C ILE A 35 -8.98 -2.96 2.29
N MET A 36 -8.02 -2.76 1.38
CA MET A 36 -6.77 -3.53 1.33
C MET A 36 -5.58 -2.64 1.66
N LEU A 37 -5.01 -2.82 2.85
CA LEU A 37 -3.78 -2.16 3.29
C LEU A 37 -2.58 -3.09 3.06
N PHE A 38 -1.43 -2.54 2.66
CA PHE A 38 -0.18 -3.28 2.47
C PHE A 38 0.92 -2.66 3.33
N ALA A 39 1.52 -3.46 4.21
CA ALA A 39 2.61 -3.03 5.07
C ALA A 39 3.97 -3.16 4.36
N GLU A 40 4.84 -2.15 4.49
CA GLU A 40 6.24 -2.21 4.04
C GLU A 40 7.15 -2.88 5.06
N ASN A 41 6.94 -2.62 6.35
CA ASN A 41 7.79 -3.11 7.44
C ASN A 41 6.95 -3.49 8.67
N HIS A 42 7.59 -4.01 9.72
CA HIS A 42 6.88 -4.50 10.90
C HIS A 42 6.24 -3.35 11.67
N GLN A 43 6.88 -2.18 11.72
CA GLN A 43 6.25 -1.01 12.34
C GLN A 43 4.95 -0.62 11.64
N GLU A 44 4.97 -0.53 10.31
CA GLU A 44 3.78 -0.19 9.55
C GLU A 44 2.71 -1.28 9.67
N ALA A 45 3.10 -2.56 9.78
CA ALA A 45 2.15 -3.62 10.10
C ALA A 45 1.43 -3.32 11.42
N VAL A 46 2.14 -3.00 12.50
CA VAL A 46 1.53 -2.63 13.80
C VAL A 46 0.58 -1.43 13.63
N ASP A 47 1.06 -0.36 13.00
CA ASP A 47 0.30 0.87 12.84
C ASP A 47 -0.98 0.66 12.01
N GLN A 48 -0.88 -0.07 10.90
CA GLN A 48 -2.00 -0.39 10.02
C GLN A 48 -3.04 -1.28 10.69
N HIS A 49 -2.66 -2.23 11.54
CA HIS A 49 -3.63 -3.06 12.26
C HIS A 49 -4.48 -2.23 13.23
N ILE A 50 -3.87 -1.31 13.98
CA ILE A 50 -4.62 -0.44 14.91
C ILE A 50 -5.56 0.50 14.14
N MET A 51 -5.08 1.09 13.04
CA MET A 51 -5.92 1.91 12.16
C MET A 51 -7.03 1.09 11.49
N ALA A 52 -6.77 -0.16 11.10
CA ALA A 52 -7.73 -1.03 10.44
C ALA A 52 -8.98 -1.26 11.29
N TYR A 53 -8.83 -1.54 12.59
CA TYR A 53 -9.99 -1.64 13.49
C TYR A 53 -10.78 -0.34 13.53
N LYS A 54 -10.10 0.80 13.67
CA LYS A 54 -10.77 2.10 13.73
C LYS A 54 -11.56 2.42 12.46
N ILE A 55 -10.95 2.17 11.30
CA ILE A 55 -11.53 2.37 9.97
C ILE A 55 -12.72 1.42 9.77
N ALA A 56 -12.55 0.14 10.10
CA ALA A 56 -13.58 -0.88 9.95
C ALA A 56 -14.82 -0.54 10.79
N GLU A 57 -14.64 -0.17 12.06
CA GLU A 57 -15.73 0.22 12.97
C GLU A 57 -16.48 1.47 12.51
N GLN A 58 -15.75 2.47 11.99
CA GLN A 58 -16.35 3.74 11.54
C GLN A 58 -17.17 3.59 10.26
N LEU A 59 -16.68 2.79 9.32
CA LEU A 59 -17.30 2.62 7.99
C LEU A 59 -18.23 1.41 7.91
N ASN A 60 -18.14 0.51 8.89
CA ASN A 60 -18.76 -0.80 8.85
C ASN A 60 -18.32 -1.61 7.60
N LEU A 61 -17.07 -1.45 7.18
CA LEU A 61 -16.47 -2.13 6.03
C LEU A 61 -15.37 -3.10 6.48
N PRO A 62 -15.18 -4.23 5.79
CA PRO A 62 -14.12 -5.15 6.12
C PRO A 62 -12.76 -4.61 5.62
N VAL A 63 -11.73 -4.75 6.45
CA VAL A 63 -10.36 -4.30 6.17
C VAL A 63 -9.43 -5.50 6.21
N VAL A 64 -8.60 -5.68 5.19
CA VAL A 64 -7.50 -6.65 5.16
C VAL A 64 -6.17 -5.93 5.24
N VAL A 65 -5.35 -6.34 6.21
CA VAL A 65 -3.97 -5.90 6.35
C VAL A 65 -3.06 -6.98 5.79
N ASN A 66 -2.44 -6.67 4.65
CA ASN A 66 -1.54 -7.53 3.90
C ASN A 66 -0.12 -7.38 4.46
N VAL A 67 0.43 -8.49 4.92
CA VAL A 67 1.79 -8.60 5.43
C VAL A 67 2.54 -9.66 4.64
N ASP A 68 3.68 -9.29 4.05
CA ASP A 68 4.43 -10.22 3.20
C ASP A 68 4.92 -11.42 4.02
N GLY A 69 4.48 -12.62 3.62
CA GLY A 69 4.91 -13.87 4.23
C GLY A 69 6.43 -14.02 4.24
N PHE A 70 6.96 -14.68 5.28
CA PHE A 70 8.39 -14.77 5.59
C PHE A 70 9.03 -13.42 5.92
N THR A 71 9.04 -12.45 5.00
CA THR A 71 9.72 -11.17 5.17
C THR A 71 9.17 -10.37 6.36
N LEU A 72 7.86 -10.23 6.50
CA LEU A 72 7.25 -9.49 7.63
C LEU A 72 6.69 -10.40 8.72
N THR A 73 6.49 -11.69 8.42
CA THR A 73 5.88 -12.63 9.36
C THR A 73 6.89 -13.49 10.12
N HIS A 74 8.13 -13.62 9.62
CA HIS A 74 9.16 -14.49 10.20
C HIS A 74 10.51 -13.79 10.42
N THR A 75 10.63 -12.51 10.11
CA THR A 75 11.79 -11.72 10.54
C THR A 75 11.43 -10.89 11.78
N TYR A 76 12.43 -10.25 12.37
CA TYR A 76 12.25 -9.43 13.56
C TYR A 76 12.98 -8.11 13.39
N GLU A 77 12.34 -7.03 13.79
CA GLU A 77 12.94 -5.70 13.91
C GLU A 77 12.44 -5.03 15.20
N PRO A 78 13.18 -4.09 15.78
CA PRO A 78 12.66 -3.27 16.86
C PRO A 78 11.45 -2.46 16.39
N VAL A 79 10.30 -2.70 17.02
CA VAL A 79 9.06 -1.96 16.75
C VAL A 79 8.58 -1.25 18.00
N PHE A 80 7.93 -0.11 17.79
CA PHE A 80 7.17 0.56 18.82
C PHE A 80 5.74 0.01 18.79
N VAL A 81 5.38 -0.71 19.85
CA VAL A 81 4.01 -1.15 20.10
C VAL A 81 3.38 -0.18 21.10
N PRO A 82 2.32 0.57 20.72
CA PRO A 82 1.64 1.45 21.66
C PRO A 82 1.06 0.67 22.84
N SER A 83 1.08 1.26 24.03
CA SER A 83 0.47 0.64 25.21
C SER A 83 -1.06 0.60 25.11
N GLU A 84 -1.71 -0.30 25.84
CA GLU A 84 -3.17 -0.43 25.85
C GLU A 84 -3.88 0.90 26.12
N LYS A 85 -3.35 1.72 27.04
CA LYS A 85 -3.88 3.06 27.34
C LYS A 85 -3.80 4.01 26.14
N GLN A 86 -2.71 3.94 25.37
CA GLN A 86 -2.52 4.75 24.17
C GLN A 86 -3.47 4.28 23.06
N ILE A 87 -3.61 2.96 22.88
CA ILE A 87 -4.56 2.37 21.93
C ILE A 87 -5.98 2.82 22.30
N LYS A 88 -6.42 2.65 23.56
CA LYS A 88 -7.77 3.05 24.02
C LYS A 88 -8.09 4.52 23.82
N LYS A 89 -7.09 5.41 23.86
CA LYS A 89 -7.28 6.84 23.56
C LYS A 89 -7.64 7.09 22.09
N TYR A 90 -7.12 6.27 21.18
CA TYR A 90 -7.35 6.39 19.74
C TYR A 90 -8.54 5.53 19.28
N LEU A 91 -8.59 4.28 19.75
CA LEU A 91 -9.56 3.23 19.45
C LEU A 91 -10.25 2.80 20.76
N PRO A 92 -11.33 3.49 21.18
CA PRO A 92 -12.12 3.10 22.33
C PRO A 92 -12.93 1.82 22.04
N ASP A 93 -13.49 1.21 23.09
CA ASP A 93 -14.24 -0.04 22.97
C ASP A 93 -15.38 0.05 21.94
N TYR A 94 -15.41 -0.92 21.03
CA TYR A 94 -16.44 -1.04 20.01
C TYR A 94 -17.82 -1.29 20.65
N LYS A 95 -18.82 -0.53 20.20
CA LYS A 95 -20.21 -0.68 20.62
C LYS A 95 -21.08 -0.89 19.38
N PRO A 96 -21.46 -2.13 19.05
CA PRO A 96 -22.33 -2.39 17.90
C PRO A 96 -23.69 -1.73 18.12
N LYS A 97 -24.21 -1.09 17.08
CA LYS A 97 -25.54 -0.48 17.09
C LYS A 97 -26.61 -1.55 16.91
N ALA A 98 -27.81 -1.30 17.45
CA ALA A 98 -28.97 -2.13 17.19
C ALA A 98 -29.17 -2.31 15.66
N GLY A 99 -29.47 -3.53 15.23
CA GLY A 99 -29.57 -3.89 13.81
C GLY A 99 -28.25 -4.24 13.12
N GLN A 100 -27.10 -4.17 13.80
CA GLN A 100 -25.82 -4.68 13.29
C GLN A 100 -25.51 -6.12 13.75
N PHE A 101 -26.35 -6.68 14.61
CA PHE A 101 -26.27 -8.04 15.13
C PHE A 101 -27.67 -8.65 15.19
N LEU A 102 -27.74 -9.98 15.25
CA LEU A 102 -29.00 -10.69 15.39
C LEU A 102 -29.42 -10.73 16.87
N ASP A 103 -30.64 -10.29 17.14
CA ASP A 103 -31.24 -10.27 18.48
C ASP A 103 -32.68 -10.79 18.39
N PRO A 104 -33.06 -11.88 19.08
CA PRO A 104 -34.43 -12.38 19.09
C PRO A 104 -35.46 -11.36 19.62
N ALA A 105 -35.05 -10.42 20.49
CA ALA A 105 -35.93 -9.36 20.98
C ALA A 105 -36.17 -8.25 19.94
N HIS A 106 -35.22 -8.08 19.00
CA HIS A 106 -35.28 -7.08 17.93
C HIS A 106 -34.90 -7.73 16.58
N PRO A 107 -35.76 -8.60 16.02
CA PRO A 107 -35.39 -9.42 14.88
C PRO A 107 -35.21 -8.57 13.61
N ILE A 108 -34.18 -8.92 12.83
CA ILE A 108 -33.91 -8.33 11.52
C ILE A 108 -33.50 -9.41 10.52
N THR A 109 -33.68 -9.13 9.22
CA THR A 109 -33.20 -9.99 8.14
C THR A 109 -31.89 -9.43 7.58
N MET A 110 -30.83 -10.25 7.59
CA MET A 110 -29.55 -9.94 6.96
C MET A 110 -29.33 -10.85 5.76
N GLY A 111 -28.86 -10.31 4.63
CA GLY A 111 -28.58 -11.09 3.43
C GLY A 111 -29.83 -11.60 2.70
N ALA A 112 -30.91 -10.82 2.71
CA ALA A 112 -32.13 -11.15 1.98
C ALA A 112 -31.87 -11.32 0.47
N PHE A 113 -32.69 -12.16 -0.16
CA PHE A 113 -32.69 -12.32 -1.61
C PHE A 113 -33.06 -10.99 -2.30
N ALA A 114 -32.20 -10.50 -3.18
CA ALA A 114 -32.42 -9.29 -3.96
C ALA A 114 -32.68 -9.66 -5.43
N THR A 115 -33.83 -9.26 -5.95
CA THR A 115 -34.15 -9.40 -7.38
C THR A 115 -33.33 -8.44 -8.24
N PRO A 116 -33.26 -8.64 -9.57
CA PRO A 116 -32.57 -7.72 -10.48
C PRO A 116 -32.97 -6.25 -10.33
N ALA A 117 -34.21 -5.96 -9.93
CA ALA A 117 -34.73 -4.61 -9.71
C ALA A 117 -34.10 -3.82 -8.54
N TYR A 118 -33.29 -4.48 -7.69
CA TYR A 118 -32.64 -3.84 -6.53
C TYR A 118 -31.14 -4.15 -6.43
N TYR A 119 -30.69 -5.26 -7.02
CA TYR A 119 -29.32 -5.73 -6.83
C TYR A 119 -28.29 -4.74 -7.39
N MET A 120 -28.61 -4.06 -8.51
CA MET A 120 -27.72 -3.08 -9.13
C MET A 120 -27.47 -1.89 -8.20
N GLU A 121 -28.51 -1.33 -7.62
CA GLU A 121 -28.46 -0.21 -6.68
C GLU A 121 -27.68 -0.59 -5.42
N ILE A 122 -27.93 -1.79 -4.86
CA ILE A 122 -27.18 -2.31 -3.71
C ILE A 122 -25.67 -2.43 -4.03
N ARG A 123 -25.31 -2.89 -5.24
CA ARG A 123 -23.92 -2.97 -5.68
C ARG A 123 -23.30 -1.59 -5.90
N GLN A 124 -24.07 -0.63 -6.39
CA GLN A 124 -23.63 0.76 -6.53
C GLN A 124 -23.37 1.39 -5.16
N ASP A 125 -24.25 1.18 -4.19
CA ASP A 125 -24.04 1.67 -2.82
C ASP A 125 -22.75 1.12 -2.22
N LEU A 126 -22.53 -0.21 -2.31
CA LEU A 126 -21.30 -0.86 -1.84
C LEU A 126 -20.04 -0.31 -2.53
N HIS A 127 -20.14 0.02 -3.82
CA HIS A 127 -19.05 0.65 -4.55
C HIS A 127 -18.77 2.06 -4.02
N ASN A 128 -19.81 2.87 -3.84
CA ASN A 128 -19.70 4.24 -3.34
C ASN A 128 -19.10 4.26 -1.94
N ASP A 129 -19.54 3.40 -1.02
CA ASP A 129 -18.97 3.36 0.34
C ASP A 129 -17.46 3.07 0.33
N LEU A 130 -17.02 2.15 -0.55
CA LEU A 130 -15.62 1.82 -0.67
C LEU A 130 -14.85 3.01 -1.26
N VAL A 131 -15.38 3.66 -2.30
CA VAL A 131 -14.75 4.85 -2.89
C VAL A 131 -14.61 5.98 -1.87
N ASP A 132 -15.68 6.26 -1.13
CA ASP A 132 -15.77 7.32 -0.13
C ASP A 132 -14.92 7.02 1.11
N SER A 133 -14.57 5.76 1.36
CA SER A 133 -13.70 5.36 2.48
C SER A 133 -12.29 5.96 2.40
N GLN A 134 -11.84 6.42 1.23
CA GLN A 134 -10.51 7.04 1.05
C GLN A 134 -10.29 8.22 1.99
N ASP A 135 -11.31 9.07 2.17
CA ASP A 135 -11.22 10.25 3.02
C ASP A 135 -11.07 9.86 4.48
N VAL A 136 -11.81 8.84 4.93
CA VAL A 136 -11.71 8.32 6.29
C VAL A 136 -10.35 7.67 6.54
N ILE A 137 -9.82 6.90 5.58
CA ILE A 137 -8.48 6.29 5.69
C ILE A 137 -7.41 7.38 5.86
N ASN A 138 -7.47 8.46 5.08
CA ASN A 138 -6.53 9.58 5.19
C ASN A 138 -6.66 10.33 6.52
N GLN A 139 -7.88 10.65 6.93
CA GLN A 139 -8.15 11.33 8.21
C GLN A 139 -7.66 10.50 9.40
N GLU A 140 -7.95 9.20 9.41
CA GLU A 140 -7.52 8.31 10.47
C GLU A 140 -6.01 8.07 10.45
N TYR A 141 -5.38 8.05 9.27
CA TYR A 141 -3.92 8.05 9.16
C TYR A 141 -3.29 9.27 9.85
N ILE A 142 -3.78 10.47 9.56
CA ILE A 142 -3.28 11.72 10.17
C ILE A 142 -3.52 11.71 11.69
N LYS A 143 -4.71 11.31 12.12
CA LYS A 143 -5.10 11.29 13.53
C LYS A 143 -4.34 10.25 14.34
N TYR A 144 -4.12 9.06 13.79
CA TYR A 144 -3.29 8.02 14.40
C TYR A 144 -1.88 8.56 14.62
N HIS A 145 -1.26 9.11 13.57
CA HIS A 145 0.10 9.64 13.69
C HIS A 145 0.16 10.80 14.67
N LYS A 146 -0.80 11.72 14.67
CA LYS A 146 -0.86 12.77 15.70
C LYS A 146 -1.00 12.21 17.12
N THR A 147 -1.86 11.21 17.32
CA THR A 147 -2.18 10.69 18.65
C THR A 147 -1.08 9.79 19.21
N ILE A 148 -0.46 8.97 18.36
CA ILE A 148 0.50 7.94 18.75
C ILE A 148 1.95 8.41 18.53
N THR A 149 2.23 9.23 17.50
CA THR A 149 3.60 9.75 17.26
C THR A 149 4.00 10.84 18.25
N ASP A 150 3.06 11.66 18.74
CA ASP A 150 3.30 12.61 19.83
C ASP A 150 3.74 11.90 21.13
N ILE A 151 3.49 10.59 21.25
CA ILE A 151 3.84 9.78 22.42
C ILE A 151 5.12 8.96 22.19
N ARG A 152 5.46 8.68 20.93
CA ARG A 152 6.77 8.13 20.51
C ARG A 152 7.94 9.05 20.85
N CYS A 153 7.66 10.34 21.03
CA CYS A 153 8.64 11.40 21.29
C CYS A 153 8.04 12.47 22.23
N PRO A 154 8.05 12.26 23.57
CA PRO A 154 7.75 13.34 24.51
C PRO A 154 8.75 14.48 24.27
N LYS A 155 8.30 15.73 24.33
CA LYS A 155 9.07 16.96 24.01
C LYS A 155 10.37 17.18 24.78
N THR A 156 10.83 16.24 25.60
CA THR A 156 11.99 16.41 26.47
C THR A 156 13.17 15.51 26.12
N GLU A 157 13.04 14.21 25.86
CA GLU A 157 14.23 13.37 25.68
C GLU A 157 13.93 12.20 24.72
N ALA A 158 14.86 11.93 23.80
CA ALA A 158 14.80 11.00 22.65
C ALA A 158 14.10 11.54 21.38
N LYS A 159 14.93 11.95 20.40
CA LYS A 159 14.50 12.30 19.02
C LYS A 159 13.92 11.07 18.30
N PRO A 160 12.86 11.20 17.49
CA PRO A 160 12.14 10.08 16.90
C PRO A 160 12.94 9.39 15.79
N LEU A 161 13.25 8.11 15.98
CA LEU A 161 14.03 7.30 15.04
C LEU A 161 13.28 6.89 13.76
N SER A 162 12.02 7.28 13.58
CA SER A 162 11.23 6.94 12.37
C SER A 162 10.71 8.18 11.66
N ALA A 163 10.01 9.09 12.33
CA ALA A 163 9.48 10.29 11.69
C ALA A 163 10.54 11.37 11.40
N GLU A 164 11.62 11.44 12.21
CA GLU A 164 12.81 12.28 11.95
C GLU A 164 13.96 11.49 11.32
N ALA A 165 14.01 10.15 11.37
CA ALA A 165 14.94 9.41 10.52
C ALA A 165 14.46 9.40 9.06
N ASP A 166 13.15 9.25 8.82
CA ASP A 166 12.55 9.36 7.48
C ASP A 166 12.59 10.79 6.97
N ARG A 167 12.23 11.80 7.80
CA ARG A 167 12.41 13.22 7.43
C ARG A 167 13.87 13.65 7.42
N GLY A 168 14.73 13.02 8.21
CA GLY A 168 16.15 13.33 8.36
C GLY A 168 16.95 12.83 7.17
N LEU A 169 16.81 11.56 6.79
CA LEU A 169 17.35 11.06 5.52
C LEU A 169 16.74 11.80 4.34
N ALA A 170 15.41 11.99 4.30
CA ALA A 170 14.78 12.69 3.19
C ALA A 170 15.26 14.15 3.08
N SER A 171 15.41 14.89 4.17
CA SER A 171 15.92 16.26 4.14
C SER A 171 17.43 16.34 3.86
N VAL A 172 18.23 15.39 4.36
CA VAL A 172 19.67 15.27 4.08
C VAL A 172 19.91 14.95 2.59
N PHE A 173 19.05 14.16 1.96
CA PHE A 173 19.16 13.76 0.56
C PHE A 173 18.25 14.55 -0.41
N GLY A 174 17.50 15.54 0.06
CA GLY A 174 16.61 16.40 -0.75
C GLY A 174 15.33 15.73 -1.28
N HIS A 175 14.90 14.63 -0.66
CA HIS A 175 13.67 13.91 -0.97
C HIS A 175 12.45 14.64 -0.39
N ARG A 176 11.36 14.68 -1.18
CA ARG A 176 10.04 15.05 -0.68
C ARG A 176 9.31 13.79 -0.27
N MET A 177 8.78 13.79 0.94
CA MET A 177 7.79 12.80 1.38
C MET A 177 6.39 13.39 1.31
N SER A 178 5.48 12.70 0.64
CA SER A 178 4.05 12.94 0.72
C SER A 178 3.40 11.63 1.10
N ASN A 179 2.79 11.57 2.28
CA ASN A 179 2.16 10.37 2.84
C ASN A 179 0.79 10.74 3.40
N ASN A 180 -0.26 10.09 2.90
CA ASN A 180 -1.65 10.38 3.26
C ASN A 180 -2.42 9.11 3.66
N GLY A 181 -1.71 8.05 4.06
CA GLY A 181 -2.33 6.76 4.42
C GLY A 181 -2.75 5.91 3.23
N LEU A 182 -3.05 6.51 2.07
CA LEU A 182 -3.39 5.80 0.84
C LEU A 182 -2.14 5.48 0.01
N ILE A 183 -1.24 6.46 -0.12
CA ILE A 183 0.01 6.36 -0.87
C ILE A 183 1.15 7.07 -0.13
N GLU A 184 2.38 6.73 -0.51
CA GLU A 184 3.58 7.43 -0.08
C GLU A 184 4.51 7.66 -1.26
N TYR A 185 4.88 8.92 -1.50
CA TYR A 185 5.92 9.27 -2.48
C TYR A 185 7.25 9.52 -1.77
N TYR A 186 8.30 8.90 -2.29
CA TYR A 186 9.68 9.03 -1.85
C TYR A 186 10.56 9.38 -3.05
N GLY A 187 11.07 10.62 -3.13
CA GLY A 187 11.87 11.00 -4.30
C GLY A 187 12.04 12.50 -4.51
N PRO A 188 12.72 12.89 -5.61
CA PRO A 188 12.84 14.28 -6.02
C PRO A 188 11.49 14.85 -6.47
N LYS A 189 11.31 16.18 -6.41
CA LYS A 189 10.07 16.85 -6.84
C LYS A 189 9.69 16.58 -8.31
N ASN A 190 10.71 16.48 -9.17
CA ASN A 190 10.56 16.28 -10.62
C ASN A 190 11.34 15.02 -11.03
N PRO A 191 10.77 13.82 -10.82
CA PRO A 191 11.40 12.56 -11.20
C PRO A 191 11.38 12.39 -12.73
N LYS A 192 12.43 11.79 -13.28
CA LYS A 192 12.47 11.27 -14.66
C LYS A 192 11.80 9.90 -14.71
N ILE A 193 12.06 9.06 -13.71
CA ILE A 193 11.56 7.69 -13.56
C ILE A 193 10.81 7.59 -12.22
N ILE A 194 9.63 6.97 -12.21
CA ILE A 194 8.94 6.56 -10.98
C ILE A 194 8.85 5.03 -10.97
N LEU A 195 9.29 4.43 -9.87
CA LEU A 195 9.03 3.04 -9.53
C LEU A 195 7.74 2.97 -8.70
N ILE A 196 6.83 2.06 -9.00
CA ILE A 196 5.59 1.87 -8.24
C ILE A 196 5.57 0.44 -7.69
N ALA A 197 5.37 0.29 -6.38
CA ALA A 197 5.32 -1.00 -5.72
C ALA A 197 4.43 -0.96 -4.46
N MET A 198 4.15 -2.14 -3.90
CA MET A 198 3.46 -2.32 -2.62
C MET A 198 4.15 -3.43 -1.81
N GLY A 199 3.91 -3.48 -0.50
CA GLY A 199 4.50 -4.50 0.39
C GLY A 199 5.97 -4.26 0.72
N SER A 200 6.64 -5.30 1.20
CA SER A 200 7.99 -5.23 1.78
C SER A 200 9.09 -4.86 0.80
N VAL A 201 8.90 -5.13 -0.50
CA VAL A 201 9.88 -4.80 -1.56
C VAL A 201 10.16 -3.30 -1.66
N VAL A 202 9.24 -2.47 -1.19
CA VAL A 202 9.39 -1.01 -1.13
C VAL A 202 10.64 -0.60 -0.35
N GLY A 203 10.98 -1.30 0.74
CA GLY A 203 12.19 -1.03 1.52
C GLY A 203 13.46 -1.17 0.68
N THR A 204 13.60 -2.30 -0.03
CA THR A 204 14.73 -2.53 -0.94
C THR A 204 14.81 -1.49 -2.06
N ILE A 205 13.65 -1.04 -2.56
CA ILE A 205 13.62 0.00 -3.60
C ILE A 205 14.08 1.35 -3.04
N LYS A 206 13.72 1.72 -1.81
CA LYS A 206 14.20 2.95 -1.14
C LYS A 206 15.73 2.95 -1.04
N ASP A 207 16.33 1.84 -0.62
CA ASP A 207 17.80 1.70 -0.56
C ASP A 207 18.47 1.95 -1.91
N VAL A 208 17.89 1.43 -3.00
CA VAL A 208 18.42 1.63 -4.35
C VAL A 208 18.26 3.08 -4.80
N VAL A 209 17.13 3.73 -4.50
CA VAL A 209 16.90 5.14 -4.78
C VAL A 209 17.94 6.01 -4.07
N ASP A 210 18.19 5.76 -2.78
CA ASP A 210 19.16 6.51 -1.98
C ASP A 210 20.59 6.33 -2.49
N LYS A 211 21.02 5.09 -2.70
CA LYS A 211 22.37 4.79 -3.23
C LYS A 211 22.60 5.44 -4.59
N THR A 212 21.60 5.41 -5.46
CA THR A 212 21.69 6.01 -6.80
C THR A 212 21.80 7.54 -6.70
N GLN A 213 20.99 8.17 -5.84
CA GLN A 213 21.00 9.62 -5.63
C GLN A 213 22.35 10.08 -5.04
N ILE A 214 22.88 9.39 -4.04
CA ILE A 214 24.19 9.67 -3.42
C ILE A 214 25.32 9.57 -4.46
N ALA A 215 25.34 8.51 -5.26
CA ALA A 215 26.37 8.29 -6.27
C ALA A 215 26.39 9.41 -7.32
N THR A 216 25.21 9.89 -7.74
CA THR A 216 25.11 10.99 -8.71
C THR A 216 25.57 12.34 -8.16
N ASN A 217 25.29 12.65 -6.88
CA ASN A 217 25.76 13.88 -6.24
C ASN A 217 27.30 13.93 -6.12
N LYS A 218 27.95 12.78 -5.87
CA LYS A 218 29.42 12.71 -5.77
C LYS A 218 30.15 12.82 -7.11
N LYS A 219 29.58 12.32 -8.21
CA LYS A 219 30.27 12.19 -9.51
C LYS A 219 29.94 13.28 -10.55
N ARG A 220 29.13 14.31 -10.23
CA ARG A 220 28.65 15.34 -11.20
C ARG A 220 28.09 14.73 -12.51
N MET A 221 27.59 13.49 -12.47
CA MET A 221 27.02 12.82 -13.63
C MET A 221 25.55 13.21 -13.81
N ALA A 222 25.01 12.95 -15.01
CA ALA A 222 23.59 13.11 -15.29
C ALA A 222 22.76 12.32 -14.26
N THR A 223 22.05 13.04 -13.39
CA THR A 223 21.19 12.47 -12.36
C THR A 223 19.99 11.83 -13.03
N ASN A 224 19.91 10.49 -13.04
CA ASN A 224 18.62 9.84 -13.24
C ASN A 224 17.80 10.11 -11.97
N LYS A 225 16.96 11.15 -12.03
CA LYS A 225 16.03 11.51 -10.94
C LYS A 225 15.00 10.40 -10.79
N ILE A 226 15.19 9.51 -9.83
CA ILE A 226 14.30 8.36 -9.60
C ILE A 226 13.44 8.67 -8.38
N GLY A 227 12.13 8.50 -8.52
CA GLY A 227 11.20 8.48 -7.40
C GLY A 227 10.60 7.09 -7.20
N LEU A 228 10.06 6.87 -6.01
CA LEU A 228 9.30 5.70 -5.63
C LEU A 228 7.91 6.15 -5.19
N LEU A 229 6.88 5.50 -5.72
CA LEU A 229 5.50 5.63 -5.28
C LEU A 229 5.08 4.31 -4.66
N LYS A 230 4.95 4.30 -3.34
CA LYS A 230 4.41 3.20 -2.56
C LYS A 230 2.89 3.28 -2.53
N ILE A 231 2.23 2.18 -2.84
CA ILE A 231 0.80 2.01 -2.61
C ILE A 231 0.60 1.39 -1.23
N LYS A 232 -0.04 2.13 -0.32
CA LYS A 232 -0.34 1.68 1.04
C LYS A 232 -1.74 1.08 1.12
N CYS A 233 -2.69 1.70 0.43
CA CYS A 233 -4.05 1.23 0.26
C CYS A 233 -4.30 0.92 -1.22
N TYR A 234 -4.53 -0.36 -1.55
CA TYR A 234 -4.77 -0.80 -2.93
C TYR A 234 -6.26 -0.78 -3.30
N ARG A 235 -7.14 -1.01 -2.30
CA ARG A 235 -8.59 -0.86 -2.42
C ARG A 235 -9.10 -0.12 -1.19
N PRO A 236 -9.92 0.94 -1.35
CA PRO A 236 -10.20 1.65 -2.60
C PRO A 236 -8.94 2.15 -3.32
N PHE A 237 -8.95 2.15 -4.65
CA PHE A 237 -7.77 2.50 -5.44
C PHE A 237 -7.62 4.04 -5.56
N PRO A 238 -6.52 4.65 -5.07
CA PRO A 238 -6.40 6.10 -4.92
C PRO A 238 -6.01 6.82 -6.22
N LYS A 239 -6.93 6.81 -7.20
CA LYS A 239 -6.68 7.22 -8.58
C LYS A 239 -6.16 8.66 -8.72
N GLU A 240 -6.76 9.65 -8.04
CA GLU A 240 -6.35 11.06 -8.11
C GLU A 240 -4.94 11.26 -7.54
N ALA A 241 -4.70 10.71 -6.35
CA ALA A 241 -3.44 10.85 -5.64
C ALA A 241 -2.27 10.24 -6.43
N ILE A 242 -2.49 9.07 -7.05
CA ILE A 242 -1.51 8.43 -7.93
C ILE A 242 -1.27 9.29 -9.18
N LEU A 243 -2.33 9.71 -9.89
CA LEU A 243 -2.22 10.48 -11.13
C LEU A 243 -1.42 11.77 -10.95
N ASP A 244 -1.64 12.47 -9.84
CA ASP A 244 -0.94 13.73 -9.53
C ASP A 244 0.58 13.58 -9.36
N ILE A 245 1.03 12.37 -9.05
CA ILE A 245 2.45 12.03 -8.90
C ILE A 245 3.00 11.52 -10.22
N ILE A 246 2.36 10.51 -10.82
CA ILE A 246 2.92 9.80 -11.96
C ILE A 246 2.97 10.68 -13.23
N LYS A 247 2.07 11.68 -13.36
CA LYS A 247 2.07 12.62 -14.50
C LYS A 247 3.35 13.45 -14.64
N LYS A 248 4.19 13.51 -13.59
CA LYS A 248 5.44 14.27 -13.56
C LYS A 248 6.62 13.52 -14.17
N ALA A 249 6.53 12.20 -14.28
CA ALA A 249 7.62 11.35 -14.78
C ALA A 249 7.49 11.05 -16.26
N LYS A 250 8.63 10.83 -16.91
CA LYS A 250 8.67 10.36 -18.31
C LYS A 250 8.44 8.84 -18.38
N TYR A 251 8.93 8.13 -17.38
CA TYR A 251 8.94 6.68 -17.31
C TYR A 251 8.37 6.20 -15.98
N ILE A 252 7.53 5.16 -16.03
CA ILE A 252 6.88 4.55 -14.88
C ILE A 252 7.10 3.05 -14.96
N ALA A 253 7.83 2.49 -14.01
CA ALA A 253 8.00 1.05 -13.87
C ALA A 253 7.10 0.57 -12.72
N VAL A 254 6.17 -0.33 -13.02
CA VAL A 254 5.30 -0.93 -12.01
C VAL A 254 5.82 -2.31 -11.68
N LEU A 255 6.15 -2.53 -10.40
CA LEU A 255 6.75 -3.74 -9.88
C LEU A 255 5.66 -4.52 -9.13
N ASP A 256 5.20 -5.60 -9.73
CA ASP A 256 4.19 -6.48 -9.17
C ASP A 256 4.84 -7.74 -8.60
N LYS A 257 4.52 -8.06 -7.34
CA LYS A 257 4.70 -9.40 -6.76
C LYS A 257 3.46 -10.27 -7.04
N ALA A 258 2.84 -10.12 -8.19
CA ALA A 258 1.67 -10.87 -8.62
C ALA A 258 1.56 -10.84 -10.14
N ILE A 259 0.87 -11.80 -10.72
CA ILE A 259 0.63 -11.86 -12.16
C ILE A 259 -0.81 -12.26 -12.43
N SER A 260 -1.52 -11.45 -13.20
CA SER A 260 -2.78 -11.88 -13.81
C SER A 260 -2.43 -12.76 -15.01
N LEU A 261 -2.57 -14.08 -14.85
CA LEU A 261 -2.20 -15.04 -15.90
C LEU A 261 -2.90 -14.70 -17.23
N GLY A 262 -2.12 -14.68 -18.32
CA GLY A 262 -2.60 -14.22 -19.64
C GLY A 262 -2.58 -12.70 -19.83
N HIS A 263 -2.11 -11.94 -18.84
CA HIS A 263 -2.03 -10.48 -18.90
C HIS A 263 -0.79 -9.94 -18.17
N ILE A 264 -0.85 -8.70 -17.70
CA ILE A 264 0.22 -8.03 -16.94
C ILE A 264 -0.02 -8.10 -15.43
N GLY A 265 0.88 -7.51 -14.64
CA GLY A 265 0.69 -7.38 -13.20
C GLY A 265 -0.60 -6.62 -12.83
N PRO A 266 -1.32 -7.03 -11.77
CA PRO A 266 -2.59 -6.43 -11.37
C PRO A 266 -2.48 -4.93 -11.03
N LEU A 267 -1.41 -4.51 -10.35
CA LEU A 267 -1.15 -3.09 -10.09
C LEU A 267 -0.85 -2.36 -11.40
N ALA A 268 -0.03 -2.94 -12.27
CA ALA A 268 0.28 -2.34 -13.57
C ALA A 268 -0.98 -2.11 -14.42
N SER A 269 -1.94 -3.04 -14.39
CA SER A 269 -3.23 -2.89 -15.06
C SER A 269 -4.02 -1.69 -14.53
N ASP A 270 -4.15 -1.57 -13.21
CA ASP A 270 -4.87 -0.45 -12.59
C ASP A 270 -4.17 0.90 -12.87
N ILE A 271 -2.83 0.93 -12.85
CA ILE A 271 -2.03 2.12 -13.19
C ILE A 271 -2.23 2.53 -14.65
N LYS A 272 -2.18 1.56 -15.59
CA LYS A 272 -2.43 1.84 -17.02
C LYS A 272 -3.86 2.33 -17.25
N SER A 273 -4.85 1.75 -16.56
CA SER A 273 -6.26 2.16 -16.64
C SER A 273 -6.47 3.62 -16.25
N ILE A 274 -5.93 4.06 -15.09
CA ILE A 274 -6.10 5.45 -14.66
C ILE A 274 -5.32 6.44 -15.56
N ALA A 275 -4.22 6.01 -16.16
CA ALA A 275 -3.32 6.81 -16.99
C ALA A 275 -3.84 7.04 -18.42
N GLN A 276 -4.71 6.17 -18.92
CA GLN A 276 -5.19 6.18 -20.30
C GLN A 276 -5.76 7.55 -20.69
N GLY A 277 -5.16 8.17 -21.71
CA GLY A 277 -5.56 9.50 -22.22
C GLY A 277 -5.24 10.69 -21.30
N LYS A 278 -4.64 10.46 -20.13
CA LYS A 278 -4.38 11.53 -19.13
C LYS A 278 -2.91 11.91 -19.00
N ILE A 279 -1.99 11.00 -19.31
CA ILE A 279 -0.54 11.25 -19.20
C ILE A 279 0.22 10.77 -20.46
N LYS A 280 1.39 11.35 -20.70
CA LYS A 280 2.30 10.95 -21.81
C LYS A 280 3.40 9.98 -21.37
N SER A 281 3.42 9.64 -20.09
CA SER A 281 4.42 8.79 -19.46
C SER A 281 4.36 7.38 -20.02
N LYS A 282 5.52 6.72 -20.17
CA LYS A 282 5.59 5.32 -20.58
C LYS A 282 5.48 4.42 -19.36
N ILE A 283 4.55 3.47 -19.38
CA ILE A 283 4.27 2.57 -18.26
C ILE A 283 4.62 1.13 -18.67
N GLN A 284 5.60 0.53 -18.00
CA GLN A 284 5.96 -0.88 -18.18
C GLN A 284 5.67 -1.68 -16.91
N SER A 285 5.31 -2.95 -17.09
CA SER A 285 5.00 -3.90 -16.01
C SER A 285 6.17 -4.86 -15.82
N PHE A 286 6.64 -4.97 -14.58
CA PHE A 286 7.71 -5.88 -14.17
C PHE A 286 7.17 -6.82 -13.11
N ILE A 287 7.31 -8.12 -13.36
CA ILE A 287 6.92 -9.17 -12.43
C ILE A 287 8.17 -9.60 -11.67
N ILE A 288 8.11 -9.53 -10.34
CA ILE A 288 9.26 -9.77 -9.47
C ILE A 288 8.87 -10.64 -8.29
N GLY A 289 9.85 -11.33 -7.72
CA GLY A 289 9.75 -11.95 -6.39
C GLY A 289 8.55 -12.88 -6.19
N LEU A 290 8.07 -13.53 -7.25
CA LEU A 290 7.03 -14.55 -7.18
C LEU A 290 7.51 -15.74 -6.36
N GLY A 291 6.62 -16.30 -5.54
CA GLY A 291 6.94 -17.49 -4.77
C GLY A 291 8.19 -17.36 -3.89
N GLY A 292 8.42 -16.18 -3.30
CA GLY A 292 9.54 -15.89 -2.39
C GLY A 292 10.90 -15.74 -3.04
N ARG A 293 10.97 -15.65 -4.37
CA ARG A 293 12.23 -15.34 -5.04
C ARG A 293 12.78 -14.00 -4.55
N ASP A 294 14.06 -13.96 -4.25
CA ASP A 294 14.70 -12.75 -3.75
C ASP A 294 14.66 -11.61 -4.79
N VAL A 295 14.54 -10.38 -4.30
CA VAL A 295 14.51 -9.16 -5.13
C VAL A 295 15.73 -8.32 -4.75
N THR A 296 16.81 -8.45 -5.51
CA THR A 296 18.08 -7.80 -5.18
C THR A 296 18.16 -6.36 -5.72
N GLU A 297 19.09 -5.57 -5.17
CA GLU A 297 19.38 -4.22 -5.69
C GLU A 297 19.78 -4.22 -7.18
N GLU A 298 20.48 -5.26 -7.63
CA GLU A 298 20.90 -5.40 -9.02
C GLU A 298 19.70 -5.59 -9.95
N MET A 299 18.69 -6.33 -9.50
CA MET A 299 17.43 -6.48 -10.23
C MET A 299 16.69 -5.15 -10.35
N ILE A 300 16.62 -4.35 -9.28
CA ILE A 300 16.01 -3.01 -9.34
C ILE A 300 16.80 -2.09 -10.28
N LYS A 301 18.14 -2.12 -10.24
CA LYS A 301 18.99 -1.38 -11.19
C LYS A 301 18.77 -1.83 -12.63
N LYS A 302 18.58 -3.13 -12.86
CA LYS A 302 18.23 -3.68 -14.18
C LYS A 302 16.87 -3.15 -14.66
N ILE A 303 15.86 -3.10 -13.80
CA ILE A 303 14.55 -2.51 -14.12
C ILE A 303 14.69 -1.03 -14.52
N ILE A 304 15.48 -0.25 -13.78
CA ILE A 304 15.77 1.16 -14.09
C ILE A 304 16.48 1.33 -15.44
N ALA A 305 17.35 0.39 -15.83
CA ALA A 305 18.01 0.43 -17.15
C ALA A 305 17.07 -0.03 -18.28
N GLU A 306 16.21 -1.01 -18.01
CA GLU A 306 15.25 -1.57 -18.97
C GLU A 306 14.11 -0.60 -19.31
N ILE A 307 13.68 0.25 -18.38
CA ILE A 307 12.55 1.17 -18.59
C ILE A 307 12.77 2.18 -19.72
N GLU A 308 14.03 2.46 -20.05
CA GLU A 308 14.37 3.36 -21.15
C GLU A 308 14.33 2.66 -22.52
N LYS A 309 14.39 1.32 -22.54
CA LYS A 309 14.26 0.49 -23.73
C LYS A 309 12.77 0.36 -24.04
N ARG A 310 12.36 0.85 -25.22
CA ARG A 310 10.96 1.05 -25.60
C ARG A 310 10.26 -0.28 -25.93
N ASP A 311 9.75 -0.93 -24.91
CA ASP A 311 9.09 -2.23 -25.01
C ASP A 311 7.81 -2.25 -24.15
N ASP A 312 6.69 -2.70 -24.69
CA ASP A 312 5.41 -2.70 -23.99
C ASP A 312 5.05 -4.09 -23.40
N GLU A 313 5.91 -5.09 -23.58
CA GLU A 313 5.73 -6.44 -23.04
C GLU A 313 5.93 -6.51 -21.51
N VAL A 314 5.28 -7.49 -20.89
CA VAL A 314 5.49 -7.82 -19.47
C VAL A 314 6.86 -8.46 -19.29
N LYS A 315 7.63 -7.97 -18.32
CA LYS A 315 8.99 -8.45 -18.07
C LYS A 315 9.07 -9.16 -16.73
N PHE A 316 9.50 -10.42 -16.74
CA PHE A 316 9.83 -11.16 -15.52
C PHE A 316 11.28 -10.88 -15.14
N ILE A 317 11.51 -10.38 -13.93
CA ILE A 317 12.85 -10.12 -13.39
C ILE A 317 13.00 -10.92 -12.10
N GLY A 318 13.99 -11.82 -12.09
CA GLY A 318 14.35 -12.66 -10.97
C GLY A 318 15.55 -13.51 -11.33
#